data_AF-B5GY22-F1
#
_entry.id   AF-B5GY22-F1
#
_cell.length_a   1.000
_cell.length_b   1.000
_cell.length_c   1.000
_cell.angle_alpha   90.00
_cell.angle_beta   90.00
_cell.angle_gamma   90.00
#
_symmetry.space_group_name_H-M   'P 1'
#
loop_
_entity.id
_entity.type
_entity.pdbx_description
1 polymer ?
#
loop_
_entity_poly.entity_id
_entity_poly.type
_entity_poly.pdbx_seq_one_letter_code
_entity_poly.pdbx_strand_id
1 'polypeptide(L)'
;MAIFRSSFSLKIMVEEARKLTEHAGVHERIDTVLRIMGEGYGGTYGKGRPLVNALEDVAQACLLHEEFPLAQRFQRFAGYAGGKLFLDTVEHYYDAKARQRSEEFMRRMAAMGSDRAVSALEALCAENPDASVTDALALFRGIARSTNHLSIGDGEGGIQLPAKYLKRLQQFGHMELILRDLPRPASAETARMMNEFLEDADAGMLAQLLELRARRAGLASLRAAVDRPDSSETVIHACLKNQEWIFGGAFVSELARRQYTPDTILDIPLLRGDGSLHVVELKRANIEKLAIRPSGQLMLGAPVHHAVSQTQNYLRILDEGRETILARYGVDTRRASATVVIGHSQYVSGGVTPQEVADTLRTYNTHLARIEVITYETLLESAERMLALSSAEHVSGQAEGYTA
;
A
#
# COMPACT_ATOMS: atom_id res chain seq x y z
N MET A 1 -22.53 9.88 -16.22
CA MET A 1 -21.84 11.09 -16.73
C MET A 1 -20.50 11.22 -16.03
N ALA A 2 -19.41 11.50 -16.77
CA ALA A 2 -18.10 11.75 -16.17
C ALA A 2 -18.12 13.10 -15.43
N ILE A 3 -17.82 13.08 -14.13
CA ILE A 3 -17.78 14.29 -13.29
C ILE A 3 -16.37 14.86 -13.36
N PHE A 4 -16.16 15.87 -14.19
CA PHE A 4 -14.90 16.60 -14.24
C PHE A 4 -14.86 17.71 -13.20
N ARG A 5 -13.69 17.89 -12.58
CA ARG A 5 -13.47 18.79 -11.44
C ARG A 5 -12.30 19.73 -11.74
N SER A 6 -12.37 20.92 -11.17
CA SER A 6 -11.28 21.91 -11.14
C SER A 6 -11.54 22.80 -9.92
N SER A 7 -10.49 23.25 -9.25
CA SER A 7 -10.60 24.02 -8.02
C SER A 7 -9.45 25.00 -7.86
N PHE A 8 -9.67 26.00 -7.01
CA PHE A 8 -8.63 26.94 -6.59
C PHE A 8 -7.46 26.23 -5.89
N SER A 9 -7.74 25.28 -4.99
CA SER A 9 -6.70 24.49 -4.33
C SER A 9 -5.85 23.71 -5.34
N LEU A 10 -6.48 23.10 -6.36
CA LEU A 10 -5.74 22.42 -7.42
C LEU A 10 -4.81 23.39 -8.16
N LYS A 11 -5.28 24.62 -8.42
CA LYS A 11 -4.48 25.64 -9.10
C LYS A 11 -3.24 26.00 -8.28
N ILE A 12 -3.40 26.29 -6.99
CA ILE A 12 -2.29 26.58 -6.09
C ILE A 12 -1.28 25.42 -6.10
N MET A 13 -1.75 24.18 -5.97
CA MET A 13 -0.86 23.01 -5.97
C MET A 13 -0.11 22.83 -7.31
N VAL A 14 -0.72 23.19 -8.44
CA VAL A 14 -0.05 23.22 -9.76
C VAL A 14 0.99 24.35 -9.83
N GLU A 15 0.69 25.54 -9.31
CA GLU A 15 1.64 26.67 -9.23
C GLU A 15 2.84 26.35 -8.33
N GLU A 16 2.62 25.63 -7.23
CA GLU A 16 3.69 25.13 -6.37
C GLU A 16 4.50 24.05 -7.06
N ALA A 17 3.85 23.10 -7.74
CA ALA A 17 4.52 22.05 -8.50
C ALA A 17 5.40 22.62 -9.62
N ARG A 18 4.97 23.73 -10.24
CA ARG A 18 5.76 24.46 -11.24
C ARG A 18 7.14 24.86 -10.71
N LYS A 19 7.25 25.24 -9.43
CA LYS A 19 8.51 25.70 -8.82
C LYS A 19 9.51 24.57 -8.55
N LEU A 20 9.10 23.31 -8.73
CA LEU A 20 9.89 22.13 -8.37
C LEU A 20 10.67 21.53 -9.54
N THR A 21 10.56 22.09 -10.74
CA THR A 21 11.27 21.63 -11.94
C THR A 21 12.07 22.77 -12.55
N GLU A 22 13.22 22.45 -13.14
CA GLU A 22 14.03 23.40 -13.92
C GLU A 22 13.90 23.16 -15.43
N HIS A 23 13.20 22.08 -15.83
CA HIS A 23 13.10 21.69 -17.23
C HIS A 23 12.10 22.56 -17.99
N ALA A 24 12.60 23.31 -18.98
CA ALA A 24 11.80 24.23 -19.80
C ALA A 24 10.59 23.55 -20.48
N GLY A 25 10.76 22.31 -20.96
CA GLY A 25 9.68 21.54 -21.58
C GLY A 25 8.58 21.11 -20.62
N VAL A 26 8.91 20.90 -19.34
CA VAL A 26 7.92 20.62 -18.29
C VAL A 26 7.21 21.92 -17.88
N HIS A 27 7.97 23.01 -17.72
CA HIS A 27 7.41 24.35 -17.43
C HIS A 27 6.36 24.79 -18.43
N GLU A 28 6.62 24.68 -19.74
CA GLU A 28 5.68 25.10 -20.79
C GLU A 28 4.34 24.33 -20.70
N ARG A 29 4.41 23.05 -20.34
CA ARG A 29 3.23 22.19 -20.18
C ARG A 29 2.46 22.54 -18.91
N ILE A 30 3.16 22.83 -17.81
CA ILE A 30 2.53 23.33 -16.58
C ILE A 30 1.85 24.68 -16.84
N ASP A 31 2.49 25.58 -17.58
CA ASP A 31 1.90 26.86 -17.98
C ASP A 31 0.64 26.68 -18.84
N THR A 32 0.61 25.64 -19.66
CA THR A 32 -0.59 25.25 -20.43
C THR A 32 -1.72 24.78 -19.51
N VAL A 33 -1.42 23.98 -18.48
CA VAL A 33 -2.41 23.62 -17.44
C VAL A 33 -2.95 24.86 -16.75
N LEU A 34 -2.09 25.76 -16.30
CA LEU A 34 -2.49 27.00 -15.61
C LEU A 34 -3.37 27.90 -16.50
N ARG A 35 -3.04 27.99 -17.81
CA ARG A 35 -3.85 28.72 -18.78
C ARG A 35 -5.24 28.11 -18.96
N ILE A 36 -5.33 26.78 -19.00
CA ILE A 36 -6.62 26.06 -19.06
C ILE A 36 -7.43 26.33 -17.79
N MET A 37 -6.78 26.35 -16.61
CA MET A 37 -7.45 26.65 -15.34
C MET A 37 -7.93 28.10 -15.23
N GLY A 38 -7.29 29.03 -15.95
CA GLY A 38 -7.68 30.44 -16.06
C GLY A 38 -7.13 31.34 -14.94
N GLU A 39 -7.21 32.65 -15.12
CA GLU A 39 -6.86 33.67 -14.11
C GLU A 39 -8.12 33.99 -13.25
N GLY A 40 -8.04 33.88 -11.92
CA GLY A 40 -9.18 34.05 -11.00
C GLY A 40 -9.74 35.48 -11.02
N TYR A 41 -10.89 35.87 -10.48
CA TYR A 41 -11.83 35.34 -9.49
C TYR A 41 -13.24 35.52 -10.11
N GLY A 42 -14.07 34.48 -10.16
CA GLY A 42 -15.46 34.57 -10.62
C GLY A 42 -15.78 33.96 -12.00
N GLY A 43 -14.79 33.44 -12.73
CA GLY A 43 -14.98 32.59 -13.92
C GLY A 43 -15.00 31.10 -13.57
N THR A 44 -15.78 30.30 -14.32
CA THR A 44 -15.74 28.84 -14.21
C THR A 44 -14.33 28.34 -14.56
N TYR A 45 -13.59 27.85 -13.56
CA TYR A 45 -12.31 27.17 -13.77
C TYR A 45 -12.45 26.18 -14.94
N GLY A 46 -11.50 26.23 -15.89
CA GLY A 46 -11.49 25.26 -16.98
C GLY A 46 -11.54 23.86 -16.39
N LYS A 47 -12.56 23.10 -16.79
CA LYS A 47 -12.85 21.75 -16.33
C LYS A 47 -13.17 20.89 -17.54
N GLY A 48 -13.13 19.58 -17.38
CA GLY A 48 -13.41 18.67 -18.49
C GLY A 48 -12.17 17.90 -18.90
N ARG A 49 -12.33 17.15 -19.99
CA ARG A 49 -11.25 16.36 -20.59
C ARG A 49 -9.99 17.18 -20.94
N PRO A 50 -10.08 18.45 -21.40
CA PRO A 50 -8.88 19.24 -21.69
C PRO A 50 -7.96 19.44 -20.49
N LEU A 51 -8.52 19.70 -19.30
CA LEU A 51 -7.71 19.85 -18.07
C LEU A 51 -7.06 18.53 -17.68
N VAL A 52 -7.81 17.42 -17.76
CA VAL A 52 -7.29 16.08 -17.44
C VAL A 52 -6.14 15.71 -18.37
N ASN A 53 -6.33 15.87 -19.69
CA ASN A 53 -5.30 15.58 -20.67
C ASN A 53 -4.06 16.44 -20.45
N ALA A 54 -4.22 17.74 -20.19
CA ALA A 54 -3.06 18.62 -19.96
C ALA A 54 -2.28 18.24 -18.69
N LEU A 55 -2.96 17.81 -17.63
CA LEU A 55 -2.32 17.30 -16.41
C LEU A 55 -1.61 15.95 -16.66
N GLU A 56 -2.21 15.06 -17.45
CA GLU A 56 -1.59 13.80 -17.88
C GLU A 56 -0.36 14.04 -18.78
N ASP A 57 -0.42 15.03 -19.66
CA ASP A 57 0.69 15.44 -20.53
C ASP A 57 1.88 15.99 -19.75
N VAL A 58 1.64 16.76 -18.68
CA VAL A 58 2.70 17.18 -17.76
C VAL A 58 3.33 15.96 -17.08
N ALA A 59 2.51 15.05 -16.55
CA ALA A 59 3.03 13.84 -15.91
C ALA A 59 3.90 13.01 -16.87
N GLN A 60 3.48 12.86 -18.13
CA GLN A 60 4.25 12.16 -19.13
C GLN A 60 5.56 12.87 -19.47
N ALA A 61 5.58 14.20 -19.52
CA ALA A 61 6.80 14.97 -19.72
C ALA A 61 7.77 14.85 -18.54
N CYS A 62 7.28 14.90 -17.29
CA CYS A 62 8.08 14.64 -16.11
C CYS A 62 8.74 13.24 -16.17
N LEU A 63 8.00 12.21 -16.61
CA LEU A 63 8.55 10.85 -16.75
C LEU A 63 9.68 10.78 -17.78
N LEU A 64 9.57 11.50 -18.90
CA LEU A 64 10.62 11.55 -19.93
C LEU A 64 11.90 12.23 -19.45
N HIS A 65 11.80 13.09 -18.44
CA HIS A 65 12.91 13.78 -17.80
C HIS A 65 13.28 13.19 -16.43
N GLU A 66 12.78 11.99 -16.10
CA GLU A 66 13.09 11.28 -14.85
C GLU A 66 12.68 12.03 -13.55
N GLU A 67 11.75 12.99 -13.65
CA GLU A 67 11.18 13.72 -12.50
C GLU A 67 10.00 12.94 -11.87
N PHE A 68 10.26 11.73 -11.40
CA PHE A 68 9.22 10.80 -10.92
C PHE A 68 8.30 11.35 -9.82
N PRO A 69 8.79 12.07 -8.79
CA PRO A 69 7.92 12.64 -7.76
C PRO A 69 6.93 13.66 -8.33
N LEU A 70 7.37 14.45 -9.32
CA LEU A 70 6.55 15.46 -9.97
C LEU A 70 5.53 14.80 -10.92
N ALA A 71 5.95 13.75 -11.65
CA ALA A 71 5.05 12.94 -12.47
C ALA A 71 3.89 12.36 -11.63
N GLN A 72 4.20 11.77 -10.48
CA GLN A 72 3.19 11.21 -9.57
C GLN A 72 2.24 12.30 -9.02
N ARG A 73 2.77 13.49 -8.74
CA ARG A 73 1.96 14.66 -8.34
C ARG A 73 0.96 15.05 -9.42
N PHE A 74 1.39 15.18 -10.68
CA PHE A 74 0.49 15.52 -11.78
C PHE A 74 -0.50 14.40 -12.15
N GLN A 75 -0.14 13.12 -11.98
CA GLN A 75 -1.09 12.00 -12.11
C GLN A 75 -2.21 12.08 -11.06
N ARG A 76 -1.88 12.42 -9.80
CA ARG A 76 -2.89 12.60 -8.75
C ARG A 76 -3.79 13.82 -9.04
N PHE A 77 -3.22 14.90 -9.59
CA PHE A 77 -4.00 16.05 -10.05
C PHE A 77 -4.98 15.68 -11.16
N ALA A 78 -4.54 14.93 -12.17
CA ALA A 78 -5.39 14.41 -13.24
C ALA A 78 -6.47 13.47 -12.70
N GLY A 79 -6.13 12.61 -11.74
CA GLY A 79 -7.08 11.75 -11.03
C GLY A 79 -8.19 12.55 -10.34
N TYR A 80 -7.85 13.66 -9.67
CA TYR A 80 -8.85 14.54 -9.08
C TYR A 80 -9.69 15.25 -10.15
N ALA A 81 -9.06 15.84 -11.16
CA ALA A 81 -9.74 16.55 -12.23
C ALA A 81 -10.67 15.64 -13.05
N GLY A 82 -10.32 14.36 -13.18
CA GLY A 82 -11.13 13.32 -13.82
C GLY A 82 -12.19 12.69 -12.92
N GLY A 83 -12.34 13.15 -11.67
CA GLY A 83 -13.32 12.66 -10.72
C GLY A 83 -13.00 11.29 -10.09
N LYS A 84 -11.80 10.76 -10.34
CA LYS A 84 -11.30 9.49 -9.77
C LYS A 84 -10.75 9.65 -8.35
N LEU A 85 -10.24 10.85 -8.03
CA LEU A 85 -9.77 11.21 -6.70
C LEU A 85 -10.59 12.37 -6.12
N PHE A 86 -10.61 12.47 -4.80
CA PHE A 86 -11.20 13.59 -4.08
C PHE A 86 -10.17 14.68 -3.82
N LEU A 87 -10.63 15.92 -3.69
CA LEU A 87 -9.75 17.07 -3.46
C LEU A 87 -8.92 16.87 -2.19
N ASP A 88 -9.58 16.49 -1.09
CA ASP A 88 -8.95 16.28 0.22
C ASP A 88 -7.83 15.22 0.15
N THR A 89 -7.97 14.20 -0.71
CA THR A 89 -6.90 13.21 -0.91
C THR A 89 -5.67 13.88 -1.48
N VAL A 90 -5.83 14.74 -2.49
CA VAL A 90 -4.72 15.48 -3.10
C VAL A 90 -4.14 16.52 -2.14
N GLU A 91 -5.00 17.23 -1.42
CA GLU A 91 -4.60 18.21 -0.39
C GLU A 91 -3.82 17.54 0.75
N HIS A 92 -4.17 16.32 1.18
CA HIS A 92 -3.38 15.60 2.20
C HIS A 92 -1.94 15.31 1.77
N TYR A 93 -1.71 15.05 0.48
CA TYR A 93 -0.36 14.79 -0.03
C TYR A 93 0.47 16.06 -0.17
N TYR A 94 -0.16 17.19 -0.49
CA TYR A 94 0.57 18.35 -1.03
C TYR A 94 0.26 19.69 -0.38
N ASP A 95 -0.77 19.78 0.46
CA ASP A 95 -1.05 20.93 1.33
C ASP A 95 -0.88 20.52 2.80
N ALA A 96 0.27 20.90 3.37
CA ALA A 96 0.60 20.60 4.77
C ALA A 96 -0.43 21.18 5.77
N LYS A 97 -1.02 22.34 5.47
CA LYS A 97 -2.03 22.95 6.34
C LYS A 97 -3.36 22.21 6.25
N ALA A 98 -3.76 21.75 5.06
CA ALA A 98 -4.95 20.91 4.91
C ALA A 98 -4.77 19.55 5.59
N ARG A 99 -3.60 18.93 5.43
CA ARG A 99 -3.22 17.71 6.15
C ARG A 99 -3.33 17.91 7.66
N GLN A 100 -2.71 18.94 8.22
CA GLN A 100 -2.74 19.23 9.66
C GLN A 100 -4.17 19.44 10.19
N ARG A 101 -5.01 20.23 9.49
CA ARG A 101 -6.42 20.45 9.88
C ARG A 101 -7.23 19.15 9.86
N SER A 102 -6.97 18.28 8.89
CA SER A 102 -7.63 16.98 8.78
C SER A 102 -7.19 16.05 9.90
N GLU A 103 -5.88 15.98 10.17
CA GLU A 103 -5.32 15.21 11.29
C GLU A 103 -5.88 15.69 12.63
N GLU A 104 -5.95 17.00 12.88
CA GLU A 104 -6.50 17.58 14.10
C GLU A 104 -8.00 17.25 14.27
N PHE A 105 -8.78 17.41 13.20
CA PHE A 105 -10.20 17.06 13.21
C PHE A 105 -10.41 15.56 13.49
N MET A 106 -9.59 14.71 12.90
CA MET A 106 -9.66 13.26 13.10
C MET A 106 -9.24 12.85 14.51
N ARG A 107 -8.19 13.46 15.08
CA ARG A 107 -7.81 13.29 16.49
C ARG A 107 -8.98 13.64 17.42
N ARG A 108 -9.66 14.76 17.17
CA ARG A 108 -10.86 15.16 17.95
C ARG A 108 -12.01 14.15 17.81
N MET A 109 -12.25 13.64 16.61
CA MET A 109 -13.30 12.63 16.38
C MET A 109 -12.98 11.29 17.05
N ALA A 110 -11.72 10.85 16.98
CA ALA A 110 -11.26 9.63 17.64
C ALA A 110 -11.33 9.76 19.16
N ALA A 111 -10.86 10.89 19.72
CA ALA A 111 -10.97 11.20 21.14
C ALA A 111 -12.44 11.18 21.60
N MET A 112 -13.33 11.87 20.88
CA MET A 112 -14.76 11.88 21.18
C MET A 112 -15.38 10.46 21.10
N GLY A 113 -14.99 9.65 20.12
CA GLY A 113 -15.44 8.26 20.01
C GLY A 113 -14.97 7.39 21.18
N SER A 114 -13.71 7.56 21.57
CA SER A 114 -13.12 6.86 22.73
C SER A 114 -13.76 7.30 24.04
N ASP A 115 -13.96 8.59 24.27
CA ASP A 115 -14.64 9.12 25.46
C ASP A 115 -16.06 8.56 25.57
N ARG A 116 -16.78 8.51 24.44
CA ARG A 116 -18.13 7.92 24.40
C ARG A 116 -18.13 6.42 24.66
N ALA A 117 -17.11 5.70 24.17
CA ALA A 117 -16.94 4.28 24.44
C ALA A 117 -16.64 4.04 25.93
N VAL A 118 -15.79 4.86 26.55
CA VAL A 118 -15.51 4.81 27.99
C VAL A 118 -16.77 5.09 28.79
N SER A 119 -17.51 6.17 28.50
CA SER A 119 -18.77 6.47 29.20
C SER A 119 -19.82 5.37 29.04
N ALA A 120 -19.88 4.71 27.88
CA ALA A 120 -20.79 3.58 27.66
C ALA A 120 -20.40 2.35 28.50
N LEU A 121 -19.09 2.11 28.67
CA LEU A 121 -18.58 1.05 29.55
C LEU A 121 -18.79 1.39 31.02
N GLU A 122 -18.58 2.64 31.43
CA GLU A 122 -18.86 3.11 32.79
C GLU A 122 -20.34 2.93 33.14
N ALA A 123 -21.25 3.28 32.22
CA ALA A 123 -22.68 3.06 32.38
C ALA A 123 -23.03 1.57 32.48
N LEU A 124 -22.45 0.72 31.63
CA LEU A 124 -22.63 -0.74 31.67
C LEU A 124 -22.19 -1.32 33.02
N CYS A 125 -21.02 -0.92 33.52
CA CYS A 125 -20.51 -1.38 34.81
C CYS A 125 -21.31 -0.82 36.00
N ALA A 126 -21.88 0.39 35.89
CA ALA A 126 -22.73 0.96 36.92
C ALA A 126 -24.10 0.26 37.01
N GLU A 127 -24.68 -0.10 35.87
CA GLU A 127 -25.97 -0.80 35.78
C GLU A 127 -25.84 -2.30 36.06
N ASN A 128 -24.70 -2.89 35.69
CA ASN A 128 -24.40 -4.29 35.93
C ASN A 128 -22.93 -4.44 36.41
N PRO A 129 -22.70 -4.41 37.73
CA PRO A 129 -21.35 -4.51 38.30
C PRO A 129 -20.59 -5.80 37.95
N ASP A 130 -21.32 -6.87 37.59
CA ASP A 130 -20.75 -8.16 37.17
C ASP A 130 -20.61 -8.28 35.64
N ALA A 131 -20.76 -7.17 34.91
CA ALA A 131 -20.65 -7.16 33.46
C ALA A 131 -19.28 -7.68 32.98
N SER A 132 -19.31 -8.68 32.10
CA SER A 132 -18.13 -9.32 31.55
C SER A 132 -17.61 -8.60 30.30
N VAL A 133 -16.40 -8.94 29.87
CA VAL A 133 -15.85 -8.50 28.57
C VAL A 133 -16.77 -8.90 27.41
N THR A 134 -17.48 -10.03 27.54
CA THR A 134 -18.46 -10.48 26.54
C THR A 134 -19.64 -9.51 26.44
N ASP A 135 -20.09 -8.94 27.56
CA ASP A 135 -21.19 -7.98 27.61
C ASP A 135 -20.77 -6.63 27.01
N ALA A 136 -19.55 -6.19 27.30
CA ALA A 136 -18.94 -5.01 26.66
C ALA A 136 -18.83 -5.20 25.13
N LEU A 137 -18.35 -6.36 24.67
CA LEU A 137 -18.28 -6.68 23.24
C LEU A 137 -19.68 -6.75 22.60
N ALA A 138 -20.67 -7.29 23.31
CA ALA A 138 -22.06 -7.33 22.85
C ALA A 138 -22.65 -5.93 22.71
N LEU A 139 -22.40 -5.04 23.68
CA LEU A 139 -22.80 -3.63 23.65
C LEU A 139 -22.19 -2.90 22.45
N PHE A 140 -20.87 -2.98 22.24
CA PHE A 140 -20.23 -2.33 21.09
C PHE A 140 -20.67 -2.92 19.75
N ARG A 141 -20.87 -4.25 19.67
CA ARG A 141 -21.46 -4.87 18.46
C ARG A 141 -22.91 -4.47 18.26
N GLY A 142 -23.66 -4.18 19.32
CA GLY A 142 -25.00 -3.61 19.26
C GLY A 142 -24.99 -2.20 18.67
N ILE A 143 -24.12 -1.33 19.17
CA ILE A 143 -23.90 0.03 18.68
C ILE A 143 -23.41 0.02 17.21
N ALA A 144 -22.46 -0.86 16.86
CA ALA A 144 -21.97 -0.99 15.49
C ALA A 144 -23.00 -1.62 14.53
N ARG A 145 -23.98 -2.38 15.04
CA ARG A 145 -25.10 -2.89 14.23
C ARG A 145 -26.21 -1.86 14.10
N SER A 146 -26.43 -1.03 15.11
CA SER A 146 -27.42 0.05 15.04
C SER A 146 -27.04 1.11 14.01
N THR A 147 -25.75 1.28 13.72
CA THR A 147 -25.28 2.11 12.59
C THR A 147 -25.68 1.57 11.21
N ASN A 148 -26.02 0.28 11.07
CA ASN A 148 -26.54 -0.27 9.80
C ASN A 148 -27.99 0.12 9.53
N HIS A 149 -28.69 0.66 10.52
CA HIS A 149 -30.01 1.26 10.36
C HIS A 149 -29.95 2.75 9.97
N LEU A 150 -28.74 3.28 9.74
CA LEU A 150 -28.56 4.59 9.13
C LEU A 150 -28.79 4.47 7.62
N SER A 151 -29.84 5.09 7.09
CA SER A 151 -30.17 5.11 5.66
C SER A 151 -30.08 6.53 5.07
N ILE A 152 -29.98 6.61 3.74
CA ILE A 152 -30.03 7.88 2.99
C ILE A 152 -31.44 7.98 2.37
N GLY A 153 -32.29 8.88 2.86
CA GLY A 153 -33.64 9.12 2.33
C GLY A 153 -34.56 9.89 3.29
N ASP A 154 -35.78 10.21 2.84
CA ASP A 154 -36.78 11.05 3.53
C ASP A 154 -37.65 10.26 4.54
N GLY A 155 -37.10 9.25 5.21
CA GLY A 155 -37.86 8.37 6.10
C GLY A 155 -37.93 8.87 7.55
N GLU A 156 -39.12 8.81 8.16
CA GLU A 156 -39.30 9.03 9.60
C GLU A 156 -38.61 7.91 10.39
N GLY A 157 -37.50 8.24 11.05
CA GLY A 157 -36.80 7.34 11.99
C GLY A 157 -35.28 7.26 11.87
N GLY A 158 -34.66 7.90 10.86
CA GLY A 158 -33.20 7.93 10.68
C GLY A 158 -32.58 9.30 10.90
N ILE A 159 -31.35 9.37 11.43
CA ILE A 159 -30.55 10.61 11.48
C ILE A 159 -30.00 10.91 10.09
N GLN A 160 -30.32 12.10 9.56
CA GLN A 160 -29.93 12.56 8.24
C GLN A 160 -28.40 12.75 8.12
N LEU A 161 -27.74 12.05 7.19
CA LEU A 161 -26.32 12.28 6.87
C LEU A 161 -26.15 12.85 5.45
N PRO A 162 -25.70 14.12 5.33
CA PRO A 162 -25.38 14.72 4.03
C PRO A 162 -24.28 13.97 3.26
N ALA A 163 -24.28 14.05 1.93
CA ALA A 163 -23.29 13.38 1.05
C ALA A 163 -21.81 13.63 1.38
N LYS A 164 -21.52 14.70 2.14
CA LYS A 164 -20.19 14.98 2.74
C LYS A 164 -19.69 13.85 3.66
N TYR A 165 -20.57 13.01 4.20
CA TYR A 165 -20.21 11.91 5.10
C TYR A 165 -19.83 10.62 4.36
N LEU A 166 -20.29 10.38 3.13
CA LEU A 166 -19.81 9.26 2.29
C LEU A 166 -18.31 9.37 2.01
N LYS A 167 -17.85 10.61 1.77
CA LYS A 167 -16.43 10.99 1.61
C LYS A 167 -15.61 10.70 2.87
N ARG A 168 -16.21 10.83 4.05
CA ARG A 168 -15.57 10.52 5.35
C ARG A 168 -15.48 9.01 5.59
N LEU A 169 -16.47 8.22 5.16
CA LEU A 169 -16.44 6.74 5.24
C LEU A 169 -15.28 6.11 4.45
N GLN A 170 -14.89 6.70 3.32
CA GLN A 170 -13.69 6.24 2.59
C GLN A 170 -12.38 6.63 3.28
N GLN A 171 -12.33 7.76 4.00
CA GLN A 171 -11.21 8.11 4.88
C GLN A 171 -11.09 7.12 6.05
N PHE A 172 -12.22 6.66 6.62
CA PHE A 172 -12.23 5.60 7.63
C PHE A 172 -11.63 4.29 7.11
N GLY A 173 -11.77 3.95 5.82
CA GLY A 173 -11.14 2.75 5.23
C GLY A 173 -9.61 2.82 5.14
N HIS A 174 -9.03 4.01 4.90
CA HIS A 174 -7.57 4.21 4.98
C HIS A 174 -7.07 4.30 6.44
N MET A 175 -7.91 4.82 7.34
CA MET A 175 -7.58 4.92 8.76
C MET A 175 -7.73 3.59 9.50
N GLU A 176 -8.62 2.68 9.06
CA GLU A 176 -8.75 1.33 9.59
C GLU A 176 -7.44 0.54 9.46
N LEU A 177 -6.68 0.76 8.38
CA LEU A 177 -5.33 0.23 8.22
C LEU A 177 -4.40 0.77 9.32
N ILE A 178 -4.33 2.08 9.53
CA ILE A 178 -3.46 2.71 10.54
C ILE A 178 -3.85 2.33 11.98
N LEU A 179 -5.15 2.23 12.29
CA LEU A 179 -5.63 1.85 13.63
C LEU A 179 -5.48 0.34 13.92
N ARG A 180 -5.53 -0.53 12.90
CA ARG A 180 -5.18 -1.96 13.04
C ARG A 180 -3.70 -2.14 13.39
N ASP A 181 -2.87 -1.18 13.01
CA ASP A 181 -1.42 -1.19 13.21
C ASP A 181 -0.96 -0.49 14.50
N LEU A 182 -1.89 0.09 15.29
CA LEU A 182 -1.59 0.58 16.64
C LEU A 182 -1.37 -0.60 17.60
N PRO A 183 -0.27 -0.62 18.38
CA PRO A 183 -0.09 -1.62 19.42
C PRO A 183 -1.24 -1.52 20.43
N ARG A 184 -1.97 -2.62 20.60
CA ARG A 184 -2.86 -2.78 21.76
C ARG A 184 -1.96 -2.88 23.00
N PRO A 185 -2.11 -1.98 23.99
CA PRO A 185 -1.33 -2.09 25.21
C PRO A 185 -1.64 -3.43 25.88
N ALA A 186 -0.59 -4.20 26.19
CA ALA A 186 -0.72 -5.54 26.76
C ALA A 186 -1.26 -5.51 28.20
N SER A 187 -1.23 -4.36 28.87
CA SER A 187 -1.78 -4.13 30.19
C SER A 187 -2.22 -2.66 30.37
N ALA A 188 -3.04 -2.40 31.40
CA ALA A 188 -3.46 -1.05 31.77
C ALA A 188 -2.27 -0.15 32.18
N GLU A 189 -1.18 -0.73 32.67
CA GLU A 189 0.04 -0.02 33.04
C GLU A 189 0.82 0.43 31.80
N THR A 190 0.92 -0.44 30.78
CA THR A 190 1.49 -0.07 29.47
C THR A 190 0.67 1.01 28.77
N ALA A 191 -0.67 1.01 28.95
CA ALA A 191 -1.53 2.05 28.40
C ALA A 191 -1.25 3.43 29.02
N ARG A 192 -0.99 3.51 30.33
CA ARG A 192 -0.63 4.76 31.01
C ARG A 192 0.74 5.28 30.59
N MET A 193 1.74 4.40 30.54
CA MET A 193 3.09 4.75 30.07
C MET A 193 3.09 5.23 28.61
N MET A 194 2.29 4.60 27.75
CA MET A 194 2.09 5.09 26.38
C MET A 194 1.44 6.47 26.34
N ASN A 195 0.49 6.76 27.24
CA ASN A 195 -0.18 8.04 27.30
C ASN A 195 0.77 9.17 27.74
N GLU A 196 1.60 8.93 28.76
CA GLU A 196 2.67 9.86 29.18
C GLU A 196 3.70 10.10 28.07
N PHE A 197 4.04 9.07 27.28
CA PHE A 197 4.96 9.21 26.14
C PHE A 197 4.34 9.94 24.93
N LEU A 198 3.01 9.88 24.78
CA LEU A 198 2.27 10.51 23.67
C LEU A 198 2.07 12.02 23.86
N GLU A 199 2.26 12.55 25.06
CA GLU A 199 2.17 13.99 25.34
C GLU A 199 3.35 14.78 24.75
N ASP A 200 4.51 14.13 24.52
CA ASP A 200 5.76 14.77 24.07
C ASP A 200 6.28 14.31 22.68
N ALA A 201 5.64 13.33 22.02
CA ALA A 201 6.18 12.72 20.80
C ALA A 201 5.72 13.41 19.49
N ASP A 202 6.66 13.61 18.55
CA ASP A 202 6.37 14.02 17.16
C ASP A 202 5.53 12.93 16.45
N ALA A 203 4.37 13.34 15.91
CA ALA A 203 3.46 12.48 15.17
C ALA A 203 4.13 11.77 13.97
N GLY A 204 5.14 12.38 13.37
CA GLY A 204 5.93 11.79 12.29
C GLY A 204 6.81 10.62 12.77
N MET A 205 7.42 10.76 13.95
CA MET A 205 8.22 9.70 14.58
C MET A 205 7.33 8.54 15.05
N LEU A 206 6.16 8.85 15.61
CA LEU A 206 5.18 7.85 16.01
C LEU A 206 4.70 7.03 14.81
N ALA A 207 4.36 7.68 13.69
CA ALA A 207 3.93 6.99 12.47
C ALA A 207 5.02 6.03 11.95
N GLN A 208 6.29 6.45 11.97
CA GLN A 208 7.42 5.61 11.55
C GLN A 208 7.63 4.40 12.48
N LEU A 209 7.52 4.59 13.79
CA LEU A 209 7.61 3.50 14.76
C LEU A 209 6.46 2.49 14.61
N LEU A 210 5.24 2.97 14.35
CA LEU A 210 4.07 2.14 14.09
C LEU A 210 4.23 1.34 12.81
N GLU A 211 4.67 1.99 11.73
CA GLU A 211 4.95 1.33 10.46
C GLU A 211 6.04 0.25 10.64
N LEU A 212 7.14 0.57 11.32
CA LEU A 212 8.20 -0.40 11.61
C LEU A 212 7.68 -1.62 12.39
N ARG A 213 6.81 -1.38 13.38
CA ARG A 213 6.19 -2.45 14.16
C ARG A 213 5.25 -3.30 13.32
N ALA A 214 4.42 -2.68 12.48
CA ALA A 214 3.51 -3.38 11.58
C ALA A 214 4.28 -4.26 10.59
N ARG A 215 5.36 -3.75 10.00
CA ARG A 215 6.27 -4.51 9.13
C ARG A 215 6.88 -5.71 9.86
N ARG A 216 7.35 -5.54 11.11
CA ARG A 216 7.86 -6.65 11.93
C ARG A 216 6.78 -7.70 12.22
N ALA A 217 5.56 -7.29 12.52
CA ALA A 217 4.45 -8.20 12.79
C ALA A 217 4.02 -8.97 11.52
N GLY A 218 3.97 -8.29 10.37
CA GLY A 218 3.71 -8.91 9.07
C GLY A 218 4.77 -9.96 8.73
N LEU A 219 6.05 -9.62 8.93
CA LEU A 219 7.17 -10.53 8.68
C LEU A 219 7.14 -11.75 9.61
N ALA A 220 6.84 -11.56 10.90
CA ALA A 220 6.68 -12.67 11.84
C ALA A 220 5.51 -13.59 11.45
N SER A 221 4.39 -13.01 10.99
CA SER A 221 3.23 -13.76 10.52
C SER A 221 3.56 -14.59 9.27
N LEU A 222 4.30 -14.01 8.32
CA LEU A 222 4.78 -14.71 7.14
C LEU A 222 5.72 -15.86 7.51
N ARG A 223 6.69 -15.64 8.40
CA ARG A 223 7.59 -16.69 8.87
C ARG A 223 6.82 -17.85 9.52
N ALA A 224 5.88 -17.55 10.41
CA ALA A 224 5.03 -18.57 11.02
C ALA A 224 4.21 -19.37 9.99
N ALA A 225 3.74 -18.72 8.92
CA ALA A 225 3.04 -19.40 7.83
C ALA A 225 3.99 -20.25 6.96
N VAL A 226 5.22 -19.80 6.73
CA VAL A 226 6.23 -20.52 5.95
C VAL A 226 6.77 -21.74 6.70
N ASP A 227 6.92 -21.66 8.02
CA ASP A 227 7.42 -22.73 8.89
C ASP A 227 6.40 -23.85 9.11
N ARG A 228 5.16 -23.63 8.70
CA ARG A 228 4.11 -24.65 8.72
C ARG A 228 4.13 -25.50 7.44
N PRO A 229 4.40 -26.82 7.54
CA PRO A 229 4.51 -27.69 6.36
C PRO A 229 3.17 -27.87 5.63
N ASP A 230 2.04 -27.63 6.30
CA ASP A 230 0.69 -27.73 5.76
C ASP A 230 0.16 -26.40 5.18
N SER A 231 0.96 -25.34 5.23
CA SER A 231 0.57 -24.01 4.78
C SER A 231 0.33 -23.99 3.28
N SER A 232 -0.84 -23.46 2.90
CA SER A 232 -1.23 -23.34 1.49
C SER A 232 -0.76 -22.00 0.91
N GLU A 233 -0.71 -21.93 -0.42
CA GLU A 233 -0.43 -20.68 -1.15
C GLU A 233 -1.40 -19.56 -0.75
N THR A 234 -2.68 -19.89 -0.51
CA THR A 234 -3.69 -18.92 -0.05
C THR A 234 -3.36 -18.34 1.32
N VAL A 235 -2.87 -19.16 2.26
CA VAL A 235 -2.47 -18.70 3.60
C VAL A 235 -1.28 -17.77 3.49
N ILE A 236 -0.28 -18.14 2.69
CA ILE A 236 0.92 -17.32 2.47
C ILE A 236 0.56 -16.00 1.74
N HIS A 237 -0.29 -16.05 0.73
CA HIS A 237 -0.79 -14.87 0.02
C HIS A 237 -1.47 -13.89 0.99
N ALA A 238 -2.29 -14.40 1.91
CA ALA A 238 -2.95 -13.58 2.92
C ALA A 238 -1.96 -12.88 3.86
N CYS A 239 -0.82 -13.51 4.18
CA CYS A 239 0.25 -12.89 4.97
C CYS A 239 1.01 -11.80 4.20
N LEU A 240 1.11 -11.91 2.88
CA LEU A 240 1.83 -10.97 2.01
C LEU A 240 0.99 -9.78 1.54
N LYS A 241 -0.33 -9.82 1.74
CA LYS A 241 -1.23 -8.75 1.34
C LYS A 241 -0.88 -7.43 2.04
N ASN A 242 -0.73 -6.35 1.27
CA ASN A 242 -0.29 -5.03 1.75
C ASN A 242 1.10 -5.06 2.43
N GLN A 243 1.97 -6.02 2.07
CA GLN A 243 3.35 -6.11 2.53
C GLN A 243 4.32 -5.95 1.37
N GLU A 244 4.04 -5.08 0.40
CA GLU A 244 4.85 -4.88 -0.81
C GLU A 244 6.32 -4.58 -0.52
N TRP A 245 6.60 -3.94 0.62
CA TRP A 245 7.94 -3.63 1.10
C TRP A 245 8.81 -4.89 1.29
N ILE A 246 8.21 -6.07 1.54
CA ILE A 246 8.93 -7.35 1.70
C ILE A 246 9.71 -7.71 0.42
N PHE A 247 9.25 -7.27 -0.74
CA PHE A 247 9.89 -7.54 -2.02
C PHE A 247 11.02 -6.55 -2.35
N GLY A 248 11.22 -5.50 -1.56
CA GLY A 248 12.26 -4.50 -1.78
C GLY A 248 11.74 -3.10 -2.07
N GLY A 249 12.65 -2.11 -2.02
CA GLY A 249 12.34 -0.70 -2.29
C GLY A 249 12.08 -0.33 -3.75
N ALA A 250 12.19 -1.29 -4.68
CA ALA A 250 11.95 -1.06 -6.11
C ALA A 250 10.45 -0.94 -6.47
N PHE A 251 9.57 -1.30 -5.54
CA PHE A 251 8.13 -1.35 -5.74
C PHE A 251 7.43 -0.21 -5.01
N VAL A 252 6.52 0.46 -5.71
CA VAL A 252 5.80 1.64 -5.22
C VAL A 252 4.50 1.25 -4.52
N SER A 253 3.82 0.21 -5.01
CA SER A 253 2.54 -0.24 -4.46
C SER A 253 2.12 -1.59 -5.03
N GLU A 254 1.34 -2.36 -4.27
CA GLU A 254 0.49 -3.43 -4.79
C GLU A 254 -0.72 -2.84 -5.54
N LEU A 255 -1.02 -3.36 -6.73
CA LEU A 255 -2.19 -2.98 -7.51
C LEU A 255 -3.42 -3.73 -7.01
N ALA A 256 -4.49 -3.02 -6.64
CA ALA A 256 -5.74 -3.63 -6.19
C ALA A 256 -6.39 -4.57 -7.22
N ARG A 257 -6.05 -4.41 -8.51
CA ARG A 257 -6.53 -5.26 -9.61
C ARG A 257 -5.54 -6.38 -9.88
N ARG A 258 -6.05 -7.61 -9.81
CA ARG A 258 -5.29 -8.85 -10.09
C ARG A 258 -5.55 -9.44 -11.48
N GLN A 259 -6.64 -9.04 -12.13
CA GLN A 259 -7.03 -9.57 -13.44
C GLN A 259 -6.93 -8.48 -14.52
N TYR A 260 -5.97 -8.66 -15.43
CA TYR A 260 -5.72 -7.75 -16.56
C TYR A 260 -6.23 -8.32 -17.89
N THR A 261 -6.36 -9.65 -17.96
CA THR A 261 -6.93 -10.39 -19.09
C THR A 261 -8.02 -11.35 -18.59
N PRO A 262 -8.96 -11.80 -19.43
CA PRO A 262 -10.08 -12.64 -19.00
C PRO A 262 -9.66 -13.93 -18.30
N ASP A 263 -8.57 -14.55 -18.74
CA ASP A 263 -8.21 -15.91 -18.33
C ASP A 263 -7.05 -15.96 -17.32
N THR A 264 -6.63 -14.81 -16.78
CA THR A 264 -5.44 -14.76 -15.91
C THR A 264 -5.68 -13.87 -14.69
N ILE A 265 -5.56 -14.48 -13.51
CA ILE A 265 -5.54 -13.81 -12.22
C ILE A 265 -4.10 -13.90 -11.69
N LEU A 266 -3.47 -12.75 -11.52
CA LEU A 266 -2.13 -12.65 -10.95
C LEU A 266 -2.20 -12.81 -9.42
N ASP A 267 -1.17 -13.38 -8.81
CA ASP A 267 -1.08 -13.51 -7.37
C ASP A 267 -0.90 -12.15 -6.69
N ILE A 268 0.25 -11.50 -6.88
CA ILE A 268 0.50 -10.16 -6.37
C ILE A 268 1.07 -9.29 -7.50
N PRO A 269 0.27 -8.37 -8.06
CA PRO A 269 0.74 -7.42 -9.06
C PRO A 269 1.33 -6.18 -8.36
N LEU A 270 2.63 -5.99 -8.49
CA LEU A 270 3.37 -4.83 -7.98
C LEU A 270 3.62 -3.82 -9.09
N LEU A 271 3.63 -2.53 -8.74
CA LEU A 271 4.04 -1.46 -9.63
C LEU A 271 5.46 -1.02 -9.29
N ARG A 272 6.35 -0.95 -10.28
CA ARG A 272 7.71 -0.43 -10.12
C ARG A 272 7.74 1.09 -10.20
N GLY A 273 8.85 1.69 -9.74
CA GLY A 273 9.08 3.15 -9.81
C GLY A 273 8.98 3.73 -11.22
N ASP A 274 9.30 2.93 -12.24
CA ASP A 274 9.20 3.30 -13.67
C ASP A 274 7.80 3.08 -14.27
N GLY A 275 6.81 2.69 -13.45
CA GLY A 275 5.43 2.43 -13.88
C GLY A 275 5.23 1.07 -14.56
N SER A 276 6.26 0.22 -14.66
CA SER A 276 6.13 -1.12 -15.20
C SER A 276 5.50 -2.10 -14.20
N LEU A 277 4.73 -3.05 -14.71
CA LEU A 277 4.14 -4.13 -13.91
C LEU A 277 5.21 -5.13 -13.48
N HIS A 278 5.17 -5.58 -12.23
CA HIS A 278 5.93 -6.72 -11.75
C HIS A 278 4.99 -7.73 -11.12
N VAL A 279 5.10 -8.99 -11.49
CA VAL A 279 4.21 -10.07 -11.03
C VAL A 279 4.96 -10.91 -10.01
N VAL A 280 4.44 -11.02 -8.81
CA VAL A 280 4.91 -12.06 -7.89
C VAL A 280 3.97 -13.26 -8.01
N GLU A 281 4.54 -14.41 -8.38
CA GLU A 281 3.87 -15.71 -8.39
C GLU A 281 4.24 -16.48 -7.13
N LEU A 282 3.24 -16.94 -6.38
CA LEU A 282 3.48 -17.65 -5.12
C LEU A 282 3.29 -19.14 -5.32
N LYS A 283 4.22 -19.91 -4.74
CA LYS A 283 4.10 -21.36 -4.59
C LYS A 283 4.26 -21.76 -3.14
N ARG A 284 3.92 -22.99 -2.79
CA ARG A 284 4.07 -23.49 -1.41
C ARG A 284 5.52 -23.40 -0.92
N ALA A 285 5.69 -23.20 0.40
CA ALA A 285 7.00 -23.26 1.05
C ALA A 285 7.51 -24.71 1.18
N ASN A 286 6.62 -25.65 1.50
CA ASN A 286 6.99 -27.06 1.63
C ASN A 286 7.08 -27.75 0.27
N ILE A 287 8.31 -27.90 -0.24
CA ILE A 287 8.62 -28.60 -1.48
C ILE A 287 9.86 -29.48 -1.27
N GLU A 288 9.61 -30.76 -0.99
CA GLU A 288 10.68 -31.74 -0.74
C GLU A 288 11.67 -31.89 -1.90
N LYS A 289 11.17 -31.76 -3.13
CA LYS A 289 11.93 -31.89 -4.37
C LYS A 289 12.21 -30.53 -5.00
N LEU A 290 12.53 -29.51 -4.18
CA LEU A 290 12.90 -28.17 -4.70
C LEU A 290 14.22 -28.25 -5.49
N ALA A 291 15.19 -28.95 -4.93
CA ALA A 291 16.44 -29.34 -5.57
C ALA A 291 16.60 -30.86 -5.48
N ILE A 292 17.08 -31.48 -6.56
CA ILE A 292 17.20 -32.93 -6.70
C ILE A 292 18.56 -33.29 -7.30
N ARG A 293 19.01 -34.52 -7.03
CA ARG A 293 20.30 -35.04 -7.52
C ARG A 293 20.15 -36.38 -8.26
N PRO A 294 19.51 -36.42 -9.46
CA PRO A 294 19.21 -37.67 -10.15
C PRO A 294 20.45 -38.44 -10.64
N SER A 295 21.52 -37.74 -11.00
CA SER A 295 22.74 -38.30 -11.62
C SER A 295 24.03 -37.78 -10.97
N GLY A 296 23.98 -37.43 -9.67
CA GLY A 296 25.12 -36.89 -8.91
C GLY A 296 25.27 -35.36 -8.99
N GLN A 297 24.79 -34.73 -10.06
CA GLN A 297 24.72 -33.27 -10.17
C GLN A 297 23.39 -32.73 -9.64
N LEU A 298 23.45 -31.56 -8.99
CA LEU A 298 22.29 -30.89 -8.41
C LEU A 298 21.55 -30.10 -9.50
N MET A 299 20.23 -30.20 -9.50
CA MET A 299 19.34 -29.44 -10.37
C MET A 299 18.04 -29.09 -9.64
N LEU A 300 17.29 -28.13 -10.16
CA LEU A 300 15.97 -27.82 -9.63
C LEU A 300 14.96 -28.91 -10.01
N GLY A 301 14.00 -29.17 -9.12
CA GLY A 301 12.94 -30.11 -9.40
C GLY A 301 11.84 -29.53 -10.29
N ALA A 302 10.98 -30.43 -10.78
CA ALA A 302 9.84 -30.10 -11.63
C ALA A 302 8.96 -28.94 -11.11
N PRO A 303 8.66 -28.81 -9.80
CA PRO A 303 7.84 -27.70 -9.29
C PRO A 303 8.34 -26.31 -9.69
N VAL A 304 9.66 -26.11 -9.70
CA VAL A 304 10.25 -24.81 -10.10
C VAL A 304 10.05 -24.55 -11.58
N HIS A 305 10.31 -25.55 -12.42
CA HIS A 305 10.11 -25.42 -13.87
C HIS A 305 8.64 -25.15 -14.22
N HIS A 306 7.71 -25.82 -13.54
CA HIS A 306 6.28 -25.57 -13.71
C HIS A 306 5.89 -24.14 -13.32
N ALA A 307 6.36 -23.65 -12.18
CA ALA A 307 6.08 -22.29 -11.72
C ALA A 307 6.62 -21.25 -12.72
N VAL A 308 7.85 -21.43 -13.19
CA VAL A 308 8.44 -20.54 -14.20
C VAL A 308 7.66 -20.58 -15.51
N SER A 309 7.26 -21.77 -15.97
CA SER A 309 6.49 -21.93 -17.21
C SER A 309 5.12 -21.28 -17.11
N GLN A 310 4.47 -21.38 -15.95
CA GLN A 310 3.23 -20.67 -15.64
C GLN A 310 3.43 -19.15 -15.70
N THR A 311 4.49 -18.64 -15.07
CA THR A 311 4.82 -17.21 -15.07
C THR A 311 5.19 -16.69 -16.46
N GLN A 312 5.89 -17.48 -17.28
CA GLN A 312 6.17 -17.15 -18.69
C GLN A 312 4.87 -16.96 -19.48
N ASN A 313 3.87 -17.82 -19.27
CA ASN A 313 2.56 -17.66 -19.90
C ASN A 313 1.87 -16.36 -19.49
N TYR A 314 1.99 -15.95 -18.23
CA TYR A 314 1.46 -14.66 -17.78
C TYR A 314 2.15 -13.49 -18.48
N LEU A 315 3.48 -13.47 -18.51
CA LEU A 315 4.23 -12.42 -19.19
C LEU A 315 3.87 -12.34 -20.69
N ARG A 316 3.76 -13.48 -21.37
CA ARG A 316 3.33 -13.54 -22.77
C ARG A 316 1.94 -12.92 -22.97
N ILE A 317 0.97 -13.31 -22.15
CA ILE A 317 -0.41 -12.78 -22.23
C ILE A 317 -0.44 -11.27 -21.96
N LEU A 318 0.38 -10.78 -21.02
CA LEU A 318 0.51 -9.36 -20.70
C LEU A 318 1.16 -8.56 -21.85
N ASP A 319 2.14 -9.15 -22.54
CA ASP A 319 2.79 -8.55 -23.71
C ASP A 319 1.81 -8.47 -24.89
N GLU A 320 1.09 -9.56 -25.19
CA GLU A 320 0.08 -9.64 -26.25
C GLU A 320 -1.09 -8.67 -25.99
N GLY A 321 -1.49 -8.50 -24.73
CA GLY A 321 -2.59 -7.62 -24.31
C GLY A 321 -2.21 -6.16 -24.09
N ARG A 322 -0.94 -5.78 -24.30
CA ARG A 322 -0.36 -4.51 -23.82
C ARG A 322 -1.17 -3.26 -24.15
N GLU A 323 -1.51 -3.06 -25.42
CA GLU A 323 -2.21 -1.82 -25.84
C GLU A 323 -3.58 -1.69 -25.16
N THR A 324 -4.31 -2.80 -25.03
CA THR A 324 -5.60 -2.85 -24.33
C THR A 324 -5.44 -2.61 -22.84
N ILE A 325 -4.42 -3.20 -22.22
CA ILE A 325 -4.15 -3.07 -20.78
C ILE A 325 -3.77 -1.62 -20.46
N LEU A 326 -2.88 -1.02 -21.26
CA LEU A 326 -2.46 0.37 -21.09
C LEU A 326 -3.64 1.34 -21.28
N ALA A 327 -4.41 1.19 -22.37
CA ALA A 327 -5.55 2.07 -22.65
C ALA A 327 -6.66 1.97 -21.59
N ARG A 328 -6.90 0.77 -21.06
CA ARG A 328 -8.01 0.53 -20.11
C ARG A 328 -7.62 0.77 -18.66
N TYR A 329 -6.36 0.51 -18.29
CA TYR A 329 -5.93 0.46 -16.90
C TYR A 329 -4.75 1.39 -16.57
N GLY A 330 -4.08 1.97 -17.57
CA GLY A 330 -2.95 2.87 -17.36
C GLY A 330 -1.68 2.17 -16.84
N VAL A 331 -1.56 0.86 -17.06
CA VAL A 331 -0.42 0.04 -16.62
C VAL A 331 0.37 -0.38 -17.87
N ASP A 332 1.68 -0.09 -17.91
CA ASP A 332 2.53 -0.57 -19.01
C ASP A 332 3.07 -1.97 -18.70
N THR A 333 2.75 -2.91 -19.58
CA THR A 333 3.23 -4.30 -19.50
C THR A 333 4.45 -4.57 -20.38
N ARG A 334 4.93 -3.60 -21.18
CA ARG A 334 6.07 -3.78 -22.10
C ARG A 334 7.31 -4.36 -21.43
N ARG A 335 7.57 -3.93 -20.19
CA ARG A 335 8.71 -4.36 -19.36
C ARG A 335 8.25 -5.20 -18.18
N ALA A 336 7.09 -5.85 -18.30
CA ALA A 336 6.57 -6.66 -17.23
C ALA A 336 7.61 -7.73 -16.84
N SER A 337 7.89 -7.87 -15.56
CA SER A 337 8.81 -8.88 -15.05
C SER A 337 8.14 -9.64 -13.93
N ALA A 338 8.75 -10.71 -13.46
CA ALA A 338 8.16 -11.50 -12.40
C ALA A 338 9.18 -12.07 -11.42
N THR A 339 8.71 -12.30 -10.20
CA THR A 339 9.42 -13.05 -9.18
C THR A 339 8.56 -14.25 -8.78
N VAL A 340 9.11 -15.44 -8.89
CA VAL A 340 8.51 -16.68 -8.39
C VAL A 340 9.07 -16.91 -6.99
N VAL A 341 8.20 -16.91 -5.99
CA VAL A 341 8.57 -17.26 -4.61
C VAL A 341 8.13 -18.68 -4.35
N ILE A 342 9.10 -19.58 -4.18
CA ILE A 342 8.85 -21.02 -4.14
C ILE A 342 9.81 -21.75 -3.22
N GLY A 343 9.25 -22.60 -2.36
CA GLY A 343 10.03 -23.50 -1.53
C GLY A 343 10.77 -22.82 -0.38
N HIS A 344 11.25 -23.64 0.55
CA HIS A 344 12.16 -23.25 1.63
C HIS A 344 13.18 -24.38 1.83
N SER A 345 14.45 -24.04 2.05
CA SER A 345 15.56 -25.00 2.15
C SER A 345 15.32 -26.06 3.24
N GLN A 346 14.74 -25.65 4.37
CA GLN A 346 14.37 -26.55 5.48
C GLN A 346 13.50 -27.76 5.12
N TYR A 347 12.73 -27.68 4.02
CA TYR A 347 11.87 -28.78 3.58
C TYR A 347 12.52 -29.67 2.52
N VAL A 348 13.71 -29.32 2.03
CA VAL A 348 14.35 -30.05 0.93
C VAL A 348 14.90 -31.38 1.42
N SER A 349 14.54 -32.45 0.73
CA SER A 349 14.94 -33.82 1.05
C SER A 349 16.25 -34.21 0.34
N GLY A 350 16.87 -35.30 0.79
CA GLY A 350 18.02 -35.91 0.08
C GLY A 350 19.39 -35.31 0.41
N GLY A 351 19.53 -34.72 1.62
CA GLY A 351 20.82 -34.23 2.12
C GLY A 351 21.36 -33.00 1.39
N VAL A 352 20.51 -32.27 0.68
CA VAL A 352 20.88 -31.01 0.01
C VAL A 352 20.90 -29.89 1.04
N THR A 353 22.00 -29.15 1.10
CA THR A 353 22.18 -28.04 2.04
C THR A 353 21.48 -26.76 1.54
N PRO A 354 21.13 -25.80 2.43
CA PRO A 354 20.58 -24.50 2.02
C PRO A 354 21.48 -23.76 1.03
N GLN A 355 22.79 -23.81 1.23
CA GLN A 355 23.78 -23.20 0.32
C GLN A 355 23.73 -23.81 -1.08
N GLU A 356 23.62 -25.14 -1.17
CA GLU A 356 23.50 -25.84 -2.44
C GLU A 356 22.20 -25.50 -3.18
N VAL A 357 21.09 -25.34 -2.47
CA VAL A 357 19.83 -24.84 -3.05
C VAL A 357 20.02 -23.43 -3.60
N ALA A 358 20.61 -22.53 -2.82
CA ALA A 358 20.86 -21.14 -3.23
C ALA A 358 21.77 -21.04 -4.46
N ASP A 359 22.85 -21.83 -4.52
CA ASP A 359 23.78 -21.84 -5.66
C ASP A 359 23.12 -22.42 -6.92
N THR A 360 22.27 -23.43 -6.77
CA THR A 360 21.49 -24.01 -7.87
C THR A 360 20.48 -23.00 -8.42
N LEU A 361 19.74 -22.30 -7.56
CA LEU A 361 18.82 -21.24 -7.96
C LEU A 361 19.54 -20.07 -8.62
N ARG A 362 20.70 -19.65 -8.09
CA ARG A 362 21.51 -18.58 -8.69
C ARG A 362 21.90 -18.93 -10.12
N THR A 363 22.41 -20.15 -10.32
CA THR A 363 22.76 -20.66 -11.66
C THR A 363 21.53 -20.67 -12.57
N TYR A 364 20.41 -21.18 -12.08
CA TYR A 364 19.16 -21.23 -12.84
C TYR A 364 18.67 -19.84 -13.27
N ASN A 365 18.69 -18.86 -12.36
CA ASN A 365 18.29 -17.48 -12.63
C ASN A 365 19.16 -16.80 -13.69
N THR A 366 20.42 -17.20 -13.90
CA THR A 366 21.27 -16.62 -14.95
C THR A 366 20.72 -16.81 -16.36
N HIS A 367 19.84 -17.79 -16.56
CA HIS A 367 19.21 -18.09 -17.84
C HIS A 367 17.82 -17.45 -18.01
N LEU A 368 17.29 -16.78 -16.97
CA LEU A 368 15.96 -16.19 -16.96
C LEU A 368 16.04 -14.67 -17.15
N ALA A 369 15.56 -14.17 -18.29
CA ALA A 369 15.70 -12.75 -18.64
C ALA A 369 14.74 -11.81 -17.86
N ARG A 370 13.51 -12.25 -17.58
CA ARG A 370 12.43 -11.43 -16.97
C ARG A 370 11.80 -12.06 -15.73
N ILE A 371 12.31 -13.22 -15.32
CA ILE A 371 11.77 -14.00 -14.20
C ILE A 371 12.92 -14.25 -13.24
N GLU A 372 12.69 -13.96 -11.97
CA GLU A 372 13.59 -14.34 -10.89
C GLU A 372 12.92 -15.42 -10.04
N VAL A 373 13.65 -16.46 -9.66
CA VAL A 373 13.15 -17.47 -8.73
C VAL A 373 13.89 -17.33 -7.41
N ILE A 374 13.15 -17.16 -6.32
CA ILE A 374 13.67 -17.07 -4.96
C ILE A 374 12.93 -18.03 -4.02
N THR A 375 13.57 -18.40 -2.91
CA THR A 375 12.91 -19.14 -1.84
C THR A 375 12.26 -18.19 -0.84
N TYR A 376 11.36 -18.72 0.00
CA TYR A 376 10.83 -17.97 1.14
C TYR A 376 11.93 -17.59 2.14
N GLU A 377 12.96 -18.42 2.29
CA GLU A 377 14.14 -18.10 3.09
C GLU A 377 14.81 -16.82 2.58
N THR A 378 15.11 -16.74 1.28
CA THR A 378 15.72 -15.54 0.67
C THR A 378 14.83 -14.31 0.79
N LEU A 379 13.51 -14.46 0.64
CA LEU A 379 12.55 -13.37 0.80
C LEU A 379 12.55 -12.84 2.24
N LEU A 380 12.43 -13.74 3.23
CA LEU A 380 12.40 -13.41 4.65
C LEU A 380 13.70 -12.72 5.08
N GLU A 381 14.86 -13.28 4.73
CA GLU A 381 16.15 -12.69 5.07
C GLU A 381 16.34 -11.30 4.45
N SER A 382 15.88 -11.10 3.20
CA SER A 382 15.99 -9.81 2.52
C SER A 382 15.10 -8.77 3.21
N ALA A 383 13.89 -9.15 3.60
CA ALA A 383 12.99 -8.31 4.39
C ALA A 383 13.58 -7.97 5.77
N GLU A 384 14.20 -8.93 6.46
CA GLU A 384 14.87 -8.68 7.75
C GLU A 384 16.02 -7.69 7.62
N ARG A 385 16.87 -7.85 6.59
CA ARG A 385 17.98 -6.92 6.31
C ARG A 385 17.46 -5.50 6.06
N MET A 386 16.38 -5.33 5.31
CA MET A 386 15.78 -4.02 5.09
C MET A 386 15.26 -3.37 6.38
N LEU A 387 14.64 -4.15 7.28
CA LEU A 387 14.19 -3.63 8.57
C LEU A 387 15.35 -3.28 9.51
N ALA A 388 16.47 -4.01 9.42
CA ALA A 388 17.67 -3.71 10.19
C ALA A 388 18.31 -2.38 9.73
N LEU A 389 18.38 -2.14 8.42
CA LEU A 389 18.91 -0.90 7.84
C LEU A 389 18.06 0.33 8.23
N SER A 390 16.74 0.24 8.14
CA SER A 390 15.85 1.34 8.53
C SER A 390 15.90 1.65 10.03
N SER A 391 16.22 0.65 10.86
CA SER A 391 16.42 0.82 12.30
C SER A 391 17.77 1.49 12.64
N ALA A 392 18.81 1.26 11.82
CA ALA A 392 20.15 1.82 12.04
C ALA A 392 20.27 3.29 11.64
N GLU A 393 19.62 3.71 10.55
CA GLU A 393 19.57 5.12 10.11
C GLU A 393 18.89 6.03 11.14
N HIS A 394 17.97 5.49 11.94
CA HIS A 394 17.32 6.21 13.05
C HIS A 394 18.26 6.47 14.24
N VAL A 395 19.28 5.62 14.46
CA VAL A 395 20.23 5.78 15.58
C VAL A 395 21.33 6.78 15.22
N SER A 396 21.78 6.81 13.97
CA SER A 396 22.81 7.76 13.52
C SER A 396 22.31 9.21 13.44
N GLY A 397 21.02 9.44 13.13
CA GLY A 397 20.43 10.78 13.11
C GLY A 397 20.23 11.43 14.49
N GLN A 398 20.30 10.66 15.58
CA GLN A 398 20.23 11.18 16.95
C GLN A 398 21.59 11.57 17.53
N ALA A 399 22.70 11.09 16.95
CA ALA A 399 24.04 11.36 17.46
C ALA A 399 24.62 12.72 17.03
N GLU A 400 24.11 13.32 15.95
CA GLU A 400 24.60 14.61 15.44
C GLU A 400 23.90 15.84 16.05
N GLY A 401 22.88 15.64 16.88
CA GLY A 401 22.09 16.73 17.51
C GLY A 401 22.58 17.20 18.88
N TYR A 402 23.67 16.63 19.42
CA TYR A 402 24.13 16.91 20.79
C TYR A 402 25.60 17.37 20.84
N THR A 403 26.03 18.20 19.89
CA THR A 403 27.22 19.06 20.07
C THR A 403 27.02 20.38 19.34
N ALA A 404 26.50 21.38 20.05
CA ALA A 404 26.73 22.79 19.79
C ALA A 404 26.67 23.56 21.12
#